data_AF-A0A392VGL1-F1
#
_entry.id   AF-A0A392VGL1-F1
#
_cell.length_a   1.000
_cell.length_b   1.000
_cell.length_c   1.000
_cell.angle_alpha   90.00
_cell.angle_beta   90.00
_cell.angle_gamma   90.00
#
_symmetry.space_group_name_H-M   'P 1'
#
loop_
_entity.id
_entity.type
_entity.pdbx_description
1 polymer ?
#
loop_
_entity_poly.entity_id
_entity_poly.type
_entity_poly.pdbx_seq_one_letter_code
_entity_poly.pdbx_strand_id
1 'polypeptide(L)' 'AVFYEQYGAHMRAQEEQRAAASASTPADHGEPMFTYGELGLDDSPGFHNFMDPPTSR' A
#
# COMPACT_ATOMS: atom_id res chain seq x y z
N ALA A 1 23.58 -21.67 -7.62
CA ALA A 1 23.52 -20.24 -7.96
C ALA A 1 22.94 -19.51 -6.77
N VAL A 2 23.77 -18.77 -6.03
CA VAL A 2 23.44 -18.20 -4.70
C VAL A 2 22.18 -17.32 -4.71
N PHE A 3 21.86 -16.71 -5.86
CA PHE A 3 20.69 -15.87 -6.06
C PHE A 3 19.35 -16.55 -5.73
N TYR A 4 19.11 -17.78 -6.18
CA TYR A 4 17.83 -18.46 -5.97
C TYR A 4 17.61 -18.87 -4.51
N GLU A 5 18.68 -19.24 -3.81
CA GLU A 5 18.64 -19.57 -2.38
C GLU A 5 18.33 -18.32 -1.54
N GLN A 6 18.96 -17.19 -1.86
CA GLN A 6 18.75 -15.93 -1.16
C GLN A 6 17.37 -15.35 -1.44
N TYR A 7 16.88 -15.47 -2.68
CA TYR A 7 15.50 -15.11 -3.04
C TYR A 7 14.49 -15.93 -2.23
N GLY A 8 14.68 -17.24 -2.13
CA GLY A 8 13.82 -18.10 -1.31
C GLY A 8 13.87 -17.78 0.18
N ALA A 9 15.02 -17.35 0.71
CA ALA A 9 15.13 -16.89 2.10
C ALA A 9 14.39 -15.56 2.33
N HIS A 10 14.51 -14.61 1.39
CA HIS A 10 13.80 -13.33 1.45
C HIS A 10 12.28 -13.51 1.39
N MET A 11 11.80 -14.34 0.46
CA MET A 11 10.36 -14.60 0.30
C MET A 11 9.74 -15.21 1.57
N ARG A 12 10.43 -16.16 2.20
CA ARG A 12 9.96 -16.76 3.46
C ARG A 12 9.93 -15.77 4.62
N ALA A 13 10.96 -14.94 4.75
CA ALA A 13 11.01 -13.91 5.79
C ALA A 13 9.91 -12.84 5.62
N GLN A 14 9.63 -12.43 4.37
CA GLN A 14 8.55 -11.50 4.07
C GLN A 14 7.17 -12.11 4.35
N GLU A 15 6.96 -13.38 3.98
CA GLU A 15 5.71 -14.10 4.22
C GLU A 15 5.43 -14.30 5.72
N GLU A 16 6.46 -14.62 6.50
CA GLU A 16 6.35 -14.75 7.97
C GLU A 16 6.02 -13.41 8.63
N GLN A 17 6.64 -12.31 8.20
CA GLN A 17 6.28 -10.97 8.68
C GLN A 17 4.85 -10.58 8.30
N ARG A 18 4.43 -10.88 7.07
CA ARG A 18 3.05 -10.62 6.63
C ARG A 18 2.05 -11.46 7.42
N ALA A 19 2.36 -12.71 7.72
CA ALA A 19 1.54 -13.57 8.56
C ALA A 19 1.46 -13.04 10.01
N ALA A 20 2.58 -12.60 10.58
CA ALA A 20 2.63 -11.99 11.91
C ALA A 20 1.83 -10.67 11.99
N ALA A 21 1.97 -9.80 10.97
CA ALA A 21 1.22 -8.55 10.87
C ALA A 21 -0.30 -8.78 10.62
N SER A 22 -0.65 -9.85 9.90
CA SER A 22 -2.05 -10.23 9.66
C SER A 22 -2.69 -10.85 10.91
N ALA A 23 -1.88 -11.55 11.72
CA ALA A 23 -2.30 -12.07 13.02
C ALA A 23 -2.40 -10.96 14.08
N SER A 24 -1.65 -9.86 13.94
CA SER A 24 -1.82 -8.64 14.75
C SER A 24 -2.99 -7.80 14.23
N THR A 25 -4.20 -8.34 14.32
CA THR A 25 -5.38 -7.48 14.37
C THR A 25 -5.55 -7.05 15.82
N PRO A 26 -5.36 -5.75 16.18
CA PRO A 26 -5.77 -5.27 17.49
C PRO A 26 -7.30 -5.35 17.53
N ALA A 27 -7.81 -6.45 18.09
CA ALA A 27 -9.17 -6.50 18.55
C ALA A 27 -9.26 -5.50 19.71
N ASP A 28 -9.91 -4.37 19.45
CA ASP A 28 -10.25 -3.33 20.42
C ASP A 28 -9.11 -2.39 20.82
N HIS A 29 -8.86 -1.32 20.04
CA HIS A 29 -8.49 -0.01 20.59
C HIS A 29 -8.93 1.04 19.55
N GLY A 30 -9.82 1.95 19.94
CA GLY A 30 -10.48 2.91 19.04
C GLY A 30 -9.54 3.87 18.31
N GLU A 31 -8.94 3.38 17.23
CA GLU A 31 -8.25 4.19 16.23
C GLU A 31 -9.25 5.18 15.63
N PRO A 32 -8.91 6.47 15.51
CA PRO A 32 -9.76 7.44 14.84
C PRO A 32 -9.93 7.01 13.39
N MET A 33 -11.14 6.56 13.07
CA MET A 33 -11.54 6.21 11.71
C MET A 33 -11.75 7.50 10.92
N PHE A 34 -10.70 8.02 10.29
CA PHE A 34 -10.83 9.10 9.34
C PHE A 34 -11.41 8.58 8.04
N THR A 35 -12.47 9.22 7.55
CA THR A 35 -13.01 8.92 6.21
C THR A 35 -12.10 9.52 5.15
N TYR A 36 -12.09 8.93 3.94
CA TYR A 36 -11.29 9.42 2.81
C TYR A 36 -11.51 10.92 2.50
N GLY A 37 -12.74 11.40 2.74
CA GLY A 37 -13.12 12.81 2.55
C GLY A 37 -12.65 13.73 3.66
N GLU A 38 -12.52 13.23 4.90
CA GLU A 38 -11.96 13.98 6.03
C GLU A 38 -10.44 14.16 5.89
N LEU A 39 -9.77 13.23 5.20
CA LEU A 39 -8.35 13.30 4.88
C LEU A 39 -8.05 14.16 3.64
N GLY A 40 -9.07 14.72 2.98
CA GLY A 40 -8.90 15.48 1.73
C GLY A 40 -8.34 14.64 0.57
N LEU A 41 -8.37 13.31 0.66
CA LEU A 41 -7.87 12.39 -0.36
C LEU A 41 -8.85 12.20 -1.52
N ASP A 42 -10.14 12.41 -1.26
CA ASP A 42 -11.19 12.47 -2.29
C ASP A 42 -11.06 13.72 -3.17
N ASP A 43 -10.38 14.76 -2.69
CA ASP A 43 -10.18 16.03 -3.41
C ASP A 43 -8.89 15.97 -4.27
N SER A 44 -8.58 14.77 -4.78
CA SER A 44 -7.48 14.58 -5.72
C SER A 44 -7.79 15.42 -6.97
N PRO A 45 -7.03 16.51 -7.25
CA PRO A 45 -7.19 17.24 -8.51
C PRO A 45 -6.79 16.23 -9.58
N GLY A 46 -7.79 15.70 -10.29
CA GLY A 46 -7.65 14.53 -11.15
C GLY A 46 -6.28 14.51 -11.80
N PHE A 47 -5.46 13.51 -11.46
CA PHE A 47 -4.06 13.47 -11.84
C PHE A 47 -3.98 13.75 -13.34
N HIS A 48 -3.44 14.91 -13.72
CA HIS A 48 -3.25 15.21 -15.13
C HIS A 48 -2.11 14.28 -15.56
N ASN A 49 -2.45 13.19 -16.27
CA ASN A 49 -1.43 12.25 -16.67
C ASN A 49 -0.44 13.02 -17.53
N PHE A 50 0.84 12.93 -17.21
CA PHE A 50 1.88 13.59 -18.00
C PHE A 50 1.87 13.13 -19.47
N MET A 51 1.26 11.97 -19.74
CA MET A 51 1.08 11.39 -21.07
C MET A 51 -0.26 11.75 -21.73
N ASP A 52 -1.15 12.48 -21.04
CA ASP A 52 -2.35 12.99 -21.70
C ASP A 52 -1.91 14.03 -22.74
N PRO A 53 -2.26 13.84 -24.02
CA PRO A 53 -1.93 14.83 -25.04
C PRO A 53 -2.58 16.16 -24.65
N PRO A 54 -1.91 17.31 -24.86
CA PRO A 54 -2.51 18.60 -24.59
C PRO A 54 -3.83 18.65 -25.34
N THR A 55 -4.93 18.85 -24.59
CA THR A 55 -6.27 18.87 -25.18
C THR A 55 -6.28 19.98 -26.22
N SER A 56 -6.31 19.61 -27.50
CA SER A 56 -6.31 20.57 -28.59
C SER A 56 -7.54 21.45 -28.45
N ARG A 57 -7.31 22.76 -28.35
CA ARG A 57 -8.36 23.79 -28.38
C ARG A 57 -8.93 23.96 -29.79
#